data_AF-A7H025-F1
#
_entry.id   AF-A7H025-F1
#
_cell.length_a   1.000
_cell.length_b   1.000
_cell.length_c   1.000
_cell.angle_alpha   90.00
_cell.angle_beta   90.00
_cell.angle_gamma   90.00
#
_symmetry.space_group_name_H-M   'P 1'
#
loop_
_entity.id
_entity.type
_entity.pdbx_description
1 polymer ?
#
loop_
_entity_poly.entity_id
_entity_poly.type
_entity_poly.pdbx_seq_one_letter_code
_entity_poly.pdbx_strand_id
1 'polypeptide(L)'
;MIVEFVDSVGSTQEVLCEGVRNLTINPPFMLVAKEQTNGIGSRGNSWQGLKGNLFLSFCLDEDSLPKDLPSASASIYFSMIMKEILSLKGSKIWVKWPNDFYVDDKKIGGTITTKINSVYVCGMGMNLQNAPENAGVLDINIAANDVVWDFVQMLEKKILWKQTFSKFRIDFQKSKKFITHIGAQAVSLEGAQLCDDGAILLNEKKVYSLR
;
A
#
# COMPACT_ATOMS: atom_id res chain seq x y z
N MET A 1 7.97 5.10 16.54
CA MET A 1 8.42 5.36 15.15
C MET A 1 8.71 6.84 15.02
N ILE A 2 9.81 7.23 14.36
CA ILE A 2 10.05 8.64 14.02
C ILE A 2 9.22 8.99 12.79
N VAL A 3 8.54 10.14 12.79
CA VAL A 3 7.74 10.63 11.66
C VAL A 3 8.25 12.00 11.26
N GLU A 4 8.70 12.14 10.02
CA GLU A 4 9.16 13.41 9.44
C GLU A 4 8.18 13.88 8.37
N PHE A 5 7.82 15.17 8.43
CA PHE A 5 6.98 15.83 7.44
C PHE A 5 7.81 16.81 6.63
N VAL A 6 7.73 16.69 5.31
CA VAL A 6 8.37 17.60 4.35
C VAL A 6 7.34 18.24 3.45
N ASP A 7 7.62 19.46 2.98
CA ASP A 7 6.71 20.16 2.08
C ASP A 7 6.69 19.52 0.68
N SER A 8 7.86 19.19 0.13
CA SER A 8 7.98 18.62 -1.21
C SER A 8 9.20 17.72 -1.32
N VAL A 9 9.06 16.62 -2.06
CA VAL A 9 10.13 15.67 -2.36
C VAL A 9 9.93 15.06 -3.76
N GLY A 10 10.99 14.51 -4.36
CA GLY A 10 10.84 13.71 -5.59
C GLY A 10 9.95 12.48 -5.32
N SER A 11 10.46 11.57 -4.48
CA SER A 11 9.73 10.39 -4.05
C SER A 11 10.05 10.01 -2.61
N THR A 12 9.03 9.88 -1.75
CA THR A 12 9.23 9.39 -0.38
C THR A 12 9.84 7.99 -0.38
N GLN A 13 9.50 7.16 -1.38
CA GLN A 13 9.98 5.79 -1.52
C GLN A 13 11.47 5.76 -1.86
N GLU A 14 11.92 6.62 -2.79
CA GLU A 14 13.33 6.67 -3.17
C GLU A 14 14.18 7.15 -2.00
N VAL A 15 13.75 8.24 -1.34
CA VAL A 15 14.46 8.79 -0.18
C VAL A 15 14.65 7.75 0.92
N LEU A 16 13.59 7.00 1.28
CA LEU A 16 13.74 5.95 2.29
C LEU A 16 14.55 4.76 1.79
N CYS A 17 14.39 4.33 0.54
CA CYS A 17 15.20 3.23 -0.01
C CYS A 17 16.70 3.58 0.00
N GLU A 18 17.06 4.78 -0.42
CA GLU A 18 18.45 5.26 -0.43
C GLU A 18 18.97 5.43 0.99
N GLY A 19 18.18 6.04 1.88
CA GLY A 19 18.57 6.24 3.28
C GLY A 19 18.82 4.93 4.02
N VAL A 20 17.98 3.91 3.79
CA VAL A 20 18.17 2.57 4.35
C VAL A 20 19.40 1.87 3.75
N ARG A 21 19.61 1.94 2.43
CA ARG A 21 20.80 1.33 1.78
C ARG A 21 22.11 1.95 2.28
N ASN A 22 22.11 3.27 2.49
CA ASN A 22 23.29 4.03 2.91
C ASN A 22 23.43 4.11 4.44
N LEU A 23 22.56 3.46 5.20
CA LEU A 23 22.54 3.46 6.67
C LEU A 23 22.40 4.86 7.30
N THR A 24 21.83 5.81 6.56
CA THR A 24 21.53 7.17 7.06
C THR A 24 20.13 7.26 7.68
N ILE A 25 19.25 6.31 7.37
CA ILE A 25 17.91 6.17 7.97
C ILE A 25 17.79 4.77 8.58
N ASN A 26 17.48 4.71 9.87
CA ASN A 26 17.26 3.45 10.59
C ASN A 26 15.76 3.23 10.84
N PRO A 27 15.22 2.01 10.67
CA PRO A 27 13.86 1.70 11.07
C PRO A 27 13.70 1.75 12.60
N PRO A 28 12.50 2.06 13.15
CA PRO A 28 11.27 2.44 12.44
C PRO A 28 11.20 3.95 12.13
N PHE A 29 11.06 4.29 10.85
CA PHE A 29 10.99 5.67 10.36
C PHE A 29 9.88 5.83 9.32
N MET A 30 9.25 7.00 9.28
CA MET A 30 8.26 7.38 8.27
C MET A 30 8.56 8.77 7.74
N LEU A 31 8.53 8.91 6.41
CA LEU A 31 8.60 10.17 5.70
C LEU A 31 7.24 10.45 5.06
N VAL A 32 6.70 11.64 5.31
CA VAL A 32 5.44 12.11 4.75
C VAL A 32 5.71 13.39 3.98
N ALA A 33 5.20 13.49 2.75
CA ALA A 33 5.34 14.67 1.92
C ALA A 33 3.97 15.31 1.65
N LYS A 34 3.89 16.65 1.66
CA LYS A 34 2.67 17.34 1.18
C LYS A 34 2.54 17.25 -0.35
N GLU A 35 3.65 17.13 -1.06
CA GLU A 35 3.72 17.03 -2.50
C GLU A 35 4.86 16.08 -2.95
N GLN A 36 4.59 15.28 -3.98
CA GLN A 36 5.61 14.49 -4.69
C GLN A 36 5.74 14.96 -6.14
N THR A 37 6.95 15.30 -6.55
CA THR A 37 7.23 15.78 -7.93
C THR A 37 7.59 14.66 -8.90
N ASN A 38 8.08 13.52 -8.40
CA ASN A 38 8.43 12.34 -9.19
C ASN A 38 7.94 11.06 -8.50
N GLY A 39 6.64 11.00 -8.22
CA GLY A 39 6.08 9.86 -7.50
C GLY A 39 6.20 8.55 -8.25
N ILE A 40 6.51 7.48 -7.51
CA ILE A 40 6.70 6.14 -8.06
C ILE A 40 5.54 5.25 -7.65
N GLY A 41 4.87 4.70 -8.65
CA GLY A 41 3.93 3.60 -8.54
C GLY A 41 4.58 2.26 -8.84
N SER A 42 3.78 1.21 -8.70
CA SER A 42 4.20 -0.16 -8.97
C SER A 42 4.79 -0.33 -10.37
N ARG A 43 5.82 -1.17 -10.54
CA ARG A 43 6.53 -1.40 -11.82
C ARG A 43 7.17 -0.13 -12.43
N GLY A 44 7.49 0.86 -11.61
CA GLY A 44 8.12 2.11 -12.08
C GLY A 44 7.17 3.04 -12.83
N ASN A 45 5.85 2.80 -12.76
CA ASN A 45 4.87 3.75 -13.28
C ASN A 45 4.97 5.07 -12.51
N SER A 46 4.68 6.20 -13.16
CA SER A 46 4.58 7.46 -12.44
C SER A 46 3.30 7.52 -11.58
N TRP A 47 3.42 8.17 -10.43
CA TRP A 47 2.31 8.54 -9.56
C TRP A 47 2.25 10.06 -9.48
N GLN A 48 1.18 10.64 -10.00
CA GLN A 48 1.03 12.10 -10.07
C GLN A 48 0.73 12.67 -8.68
N GLY A 49 1.61 13.54 -8.19
CA GLY A 49 1.39 14.27 -6.96
C GLY A 49 0.41 15.43 -7.15
N LEU A 50 -0.82 15.28 -6.68
CA LEU A 50 -1.75 16.40 -6.54
C LEU A 50 -1.81 16.83 -5.08
N LYS A 51 -1.74 18.14 -4.81
CA LYS A 51 -1.80 18.69 -3.45
C LYS A 51 -3.09 18.24 -2.75
N GLY A 52 -3.01 18.04 -1.43
CA GLY A 52 -4.13 17.56 -0.61
C GLY A 52 -4.29 16.05 -0.57
N ASN A 53 -3.40 15.29 -1.23
CA ASN A 53 -3.37 13.84 -1.20
C ASN A 53 -2.36 13.29 -0.18
N LEU A 54 -2.44 11.99 0.09
CA LEU A 54 -1.53 11.28 0.98
C LEU A 54 -0.32 10.77 0.20
N PHE A 55 0.87 11.17 0.64
CA PHE A 55 2.15 10.66 0.15
C PHE A 55 3.02 10.32 1.34
N LEU A 56 3.23 9.04 1.59
CA LEU A 56 4.12 8.60 2.65
C LEU A 56 4.93 7.39 2.22
N SER A 57 6.10 7.24 2.81
CA SER A 57 6.80 5.98 2.88
C SER A 57 7.24 5.72 4.31
N PHE A 58 7.37 4.47 4.70
CA PHE A 58 7.89 4.08 6.00
C PHE A 58 8.81 2.87 5.87
N CYS A 59 9.75 2.73 6.81
CA CYS A 59 10.60 1.56 6.91
C CYS A 59 10.46 0.87 8.27
N LEU A 60 10.39 -0.46 8.23
CA LEU A 60 10.26 -1.34 9.39
C LEU A 60 11.22 -2.52 9.26
N ASP A 61 11.85 -2.91 10.37
CA ASP A 61 12.63 -4.14 10.40
C ASP A 61 11.71 -5.36 10.40
N GLU A 62 12.11 -6.45 9.75
CA GLU A 62 11.32 -7.68 9.65
C GLU A 62 10.99 -8.29 11.02
N ASP A 63 11.86 -8.15 12.01
CA ASP A 63 11.63 -8.63 13.37
C ASP A 63 10.54 -7.82 14.10
N SER A 64 10.22 -6.63 13.60
CA SER A 64 9.13 -5.82 14.14
C SER A 64 7.75 -6.25 13.63
N LEU A 65 7.69 -7.06 12.57
CA LEU A 65 6.46 -7.49 11.91
C LEU A 65 5.89 -8.79 12.52
N PRO A 66 4.60 -9.10 12.28
CA PRO A 66 4.03 -10.37 12.69
C PRO A 66 4.79 -11.56 12.08
N LYS A 67 5.16 -12.54 12.92
CA LYS A 67 5.89 -13.73 12.49
C LYS A 67 5.13 -14.59 11.46
N ASP A 68 3.82 -14.45 11.39
CA ASP A 68 2.96 -15.16 10.43
C ASP A 68 2.79 -14.43 9.09
N LEU A 69 3.42 -13.26 8.89
CA LEU A 69 3.38 -12.50 7.65
C LEU A 69 4.31 -13.09 6.59
N PRO A 70 3.79 -13.62 5.46
CA PRO A 70 4.63 -14.02 4.34
C PRO A 70 5.30 -12.79 3.72
N SER A 71 6.60 -12.87 3.45
CA SER A 71 7.38 -11.74 2.92
C SER A 71 6.76 -11.13 1.65
N ALA A 72 6.27 -11.98 0.74
CA ALA A 72 5.64 -11.57 -0.51
C ALA A 72 4.25 -10.92 -0.35
N SER A 73 3.71 -10.89 0.88
CA SER A 73 2.39 -10.35 1.21
C SER A 73 2.43 -9.01 1.95
N ALA A 74 3.61 -8.42 2.11
CA ALA A 74 3.78 -7.15 2.82
C ALA A 74 2.87 -6.03 2.26
N SER A 75 2.78 -5.86 0.93
CA SER A 75 1.92 -4.82 0.35
C SER A 75 0.43 -5.06 0.62
N ILE A 76 -0.05 -6.30 0.59
CA ILE A 76 -1.42 -6.65 0.96
C ILE A 76 -1.66 -6.30 2.43
N TYR A 77 -0.74 -6.74 3.31
CA TYR A 77 -0.84 -6.54 4.75
C TYR A 77 -0.94 -5.06 5.11
N PHE A 78 -0.02 -4.23 4.62
CA PHE A 78 -0.03 -2.81 4.94
C PHE A 78 -1.20 -2.07 4.27
N SER A 79 -1.62 -2.47 3.06
CA SER A 79 -2.83 -1.91 2.44
C SER A 79 -4.07 -2.19 3.30
N MET A 80 -4.19 -3.40 3.83
CA MET A 80 -5.33 -3.75 4.67
C MET A 80 -5.35 -3.03 6.02
N ILE A 81 -4.18 -2.70 6.60
CA ILE A 81 -4.10 -1.83 7.78
C ILE A 81 -4.65 -0.44 7.47
N MET A 82 -4.21 0.18 6.37
CA MET A 82 -4.70 1.49 5.93
C MET A 82 -6.21 1.46 5.66
N LYS A 83 -6.67 0.43 4.95
CA LYS A 83 -8.08 0.18 4.66
C LYS A 83 -8.92 0.10 5.94
N GLU A 84 -8.43 -0.62 6.97
CA GLU A 84 -9.16 -0.77 8.24
C GLU A 84 -9.36 0.58 8.94
N ILE A 85 -8.31 1.41 9.02
CA ILE A 85 -8.38 2.75 9.63
C ILE A 85 -9.44 3.60 8.96
N LEU A 86 -9.43 3.65 7.63
CA LEU A 86 -10.36 4.45 6.86
C LEU A 86 -11.79 3.87 6.92
N SER A 87 -11.93 2.54 6.94
CA SER A 87 -13.23 1.88 7.13
C SER A 87 -13.86 2.22 8.48
N LEU A 88 -13.05 2.26 9.56
CA LEU A 88 -13.52 2.65 10.90
C LEU A 88 -14.02 4.10 10.96
N LYS A 89 -13.60 4.94 10.01
CA LYS A 89 -14.06 6.32 9.83
C LYS A 89 -15.21 6.46 8.82
N GLY A 90 -15.76 5.35 8.34
CA GLY A 90 -16.94 5.32 7.48
C GLY A 90 -16.67 5.25 5.97
N SER A 91 -15.41 5.14 5.54
CA SER A 91 -15.08 4.96 4.13
C SER A 91 -15.50 3.57 3.63
N LYS A 92 -15.97 3.49 2.38
CA LYS A 92 -16.24 2.24 1.64
C LYS A 92 -15.01 1.69 0.92
N ILE A 93 -13.82 2.22 1.24
CA ILE A 93 -12.55 1.78 0.68
C ILE A 93 -12.39 0.25 0.77
N TRP A 94 -11.85 -0.32 -0.30
CA TRP A 94 -11.50 -1.74 -0.37
C TRP A 94 -10.18 -1.91 -1.12
N VAL A 95 -9.53 -3.07 -0.94
CA VAL A 95 -8.24 -3.36 -1.59
C VAL A 95 -8.44 -4.30 -2.77
N LYS A 96 -8.22 -3.80 -3.99
CA LYS A 96 -8.13 -4.64 -5.18
C LYS A 96 -6.77 -5.32 -5.18
N TRP A 97 -6.77 -6.63 -5.42
CA TRP A 97 -5.53 -7.41 -5.49
C TRP A 97 -4.55 -6.81 -6.53
N PRO A 98 -3.26 -6.70 -6.18
CA PRO A 98 -2.69 -7.06 -4.88
C PRO A 98 -2.65 -5.93 -3.84
N ASN A 99 -2.74 -4.68 -4.24
CA ASN A 99 -2.26 -3.55 -3.42
C ASN A 99 -2.88 -2.21 -3.83
N ASP A 100 -3.95 -2.22 -4.63
CA ASP A 100 -4.58 -1.00 -5.10
C ASP A 100 -5.77 -0.63 -4.19
N PHE A 101 -5.81 0.61 -3.72
CA PHE A 101 -6.95 1.13 -2.99
C PHE A 101 -8.06 1.55 -3.96
N TYR A 102 -9.29 1.12 -3.68
CA TYR A 102 -10.46 1.43 -4.49
C TYR A 102 -11.60 1.96 -3.63
N VAL A 103 -12.38 2.87 -4.21
CA VAL A 103 -13.72 3.26 -3.76
C VAL A 103 -14.64 3.03 -4.95
N ASP A 104 -15.74 2.31 -4.72
CA ASP A 104 -16.56 1.74 -5.79
C ASP A 104 -15.66 1.01 -6.82
N ASP A 105 -15.70 1.41 -8.09
CA ASP A 105 -14.92 0.82 -9.18
C ASP A 105 -13.74 1.69 -9.63
N LYS A 106 -13.39 2.73 -8.86
CA LYS A 106 -12.29 3.64 -9.17
C LYS A 106 -11.10 3.42 -8.25
N LYS A 107 -9.91 3.31 -8.85
CA LYS A 107 -8.65 3.32 -8.11
C LYS A 107 -8.43 4.69 -7.49
N ILE A 108 -8.14 4.73 -6.20
CA ILE A 108 -7.83 5.95 -5.45
C ILE A 108 -6.38 5.99 -4.96
N GLY A 109 -5.63 4.90 -5.05
CA GLY A 109 -4.29 4.83 -4.48
C GLY A 109 -3.65 3.46 -4.61
N GLY A 110 -2.48 3.29 -4.00
CA GLY A 110 -1.88 1.98 -3.82
C GLY A 110 -0.68 1.99 -2.89
N THR A 111 -0.20 0.77 -2.61
CA THR A 111 0.97 0.52 -1.77
C THR A 111 2.08 -0.13 -2.58
N ILE A 112 3.34 0.27 -2.43
CA ILE A 112 4.51 -0.41 -2.99
C ILE A 112 5.43 -0.85 -1.87
N THR A 113 6.18 -1.95 -2.07
CA THR A 113 7.07 -2.46 -1.03
C THR A 113 8.41 -2.88 -1.60
N THR A 114 9.49 -2.36 -1.04
CA THR A 114 10.86 -2.77 -1.36
C THR A 114 11.48 -3.39 -0.12
N LYS A 115 11.98 -4.63 -0.22
CA LYS A 115 12.77 -5.25 0.84
C LYS A 115 14.26 -4.97 0.59
N ILE A 116 14.93 -4.36 1.56
CA ILE A 116 16.37 -4.08 1.57
C ILE A 116 16.96 -4.79 2.78
N ASN A 117 17.69 -5.89 2.57
CA ASN A 117 18.13 -6.78 3.64
C ASN A 117 16.94 -7.23 4.52
N SER A 118 16.99 -7.00 5.84
CA SER A 118 15.90 -7.28 6.79
C SER A 118 14.85 -6.17 6.87
N VAL A 119 14.98 -5.07 6.09
CA VAL A 119 14.11 -3.90 6.22
C VAL A 119 13.10 -3.83 5.09
N TYR A 120 11.82 -3.67 5.43
CA TYR A 120 10.76 -3.36 4.48
C TYR A 120 10.60 -1.84 4.36
N VAL A 121 10.73 -1.29 3.17
CA VAL A 121 10.39 0.10 2.82
C VAL A 121 9.08 0.10 2.05
N CYS A 122 8.03 0.64 2.65
CA CYS A 122 6.68 0.64 2.10
C CYS A 122 6.22 2.05 1.79
N GLY A 123 5.83 2.30 0.54
CA GLY A 123 5.27 3.56 0.08
C GLY A 123 3.77 3.46 -0.10
N MET A 124 3.03 4.48 0.30
CA MET A 124 1.59 4.60 0.10
C MET A 124 1.25 5.96 -0.50
N GLY A 125 0.55 5.90 -1.62
CA GLY A 125 -0.05 7.07 -2.28
C GLY A 125 -1.56 6.93 -2.32
N MET A 126 -2.31 7.96 -1.92
CA MET A 126 -3.76 7.96 -1.97
C MET A 126 -4.35 9.34 -2.28
N ASN A 127 -5.29 9.37 -3.20
CA ASN A 127 -6.09 10.53 -3.55
C ASN A 127 -7.12 10.79 -2.44
N LEU A 128 -6.87 11.78 -1.60
CA LEU A 128 -7.81 12.17 -0.55
C LEU A 128 -8.80 13.22 -1.04
N GLN A 129 -8.30 14.24 -1.75
CA GLN A 129 -9.10 15.40 -2.17
C GLN A 129 -9.09 15.59 -3.68
N ASN A 130 -7.99 15.25 -4.35
CA ASN A 130 -7.80 15.49 -5.78
C ASN A 130 -7.38 14.21 -6.49
N ALA A 131 -7.86 14.02 -7.72
CA ALA A 131 -7.49 12.87 -8.54
C ALA A 131 -7.44 13.25 -10.02
N PRO A 132 -6.60 12.59 -10.83
CA PRO A 132 -6.72 12.61 -12.29
C PRO A 132 -8.10 12.10 -12.76
N GLU A 133 -8.49 12.43 -13.98
CA GLU A 133 -9.83 12.14 -14.54
C GLU A 133 -10.21 10.65 -14.50
N ASN A 134 -9.24 9.75 -14.66
CA ASN A 134 -9.43 8.30 -14.66
C ASN A 134 -9.26 7.64 -13.27
N ALA A 135 -9.15 8.43 -12.20
CA ALA A 135 -9.00 7.96 -10.84
C ALA A 135 -10.15 8.47 -9.94
N GLY A 136 -10.29 7.87 -8.77
CA GLY A 136 -11.21 8.32 -7.74
C GLY A 136 -10.48 9.06 -6.63
N VAL A 137 -11.27 9.65 -5.73
CA VAL A 137 -10.84 10.20 -4.44
C VAL A 137 -11.48 9.40 -3.31
N LEU A 138 -10.91 9.50 -2.11
CA LEU A 138 -11.51 8.94 -0.91
C LEU A 138 -12.93 9.50 -0.68
N ASP A 139 -13.85 8.66 -0.21
CA ASP A 139 -15.26 8.98 0.01
C ASP A 139 -15.57 9.60 1.38
N ILE A 140 -14.54 9.99 2.12
CA ILE A 140 -14.65 10.69 3.40
C ILE A 140 -13.69 11.88 3.42
N ASN A 141 -14.06 12.94 4.14
CA ASN A 141 -13.19 14.08 4.36
C ASN A 141 -12.25 13.81 5.56
N ILE A 142 -10.95 13.74 5.30
CA ILE A 142 -9.93 13.51 6.32
C ILE A 142 -8.62 14.21 5.97
N ALA A 143 -7.93 14.73 6.98
CA ALA A 143 -6.60 15.29 6.79
C ALA A 143 -5.55 14.17 6.70
N ALA A 144 -4.59 14.33 5.79
CA ALA A 144 -3.48 13.37 5.63
C ALA A 144 -2.73 13.13 6.95
N ASN A 145 -2.55 14.18 7.78
CA ASN A 145 -1.90 14.08 9.08
C ASN A 145 -2.66 13.14 10.05
N ASP A 146 -3.99 13.18 10.07
CA ASP A 146 -4.78 12.30 10.94
C ASP A 146 -4.62 10.84 10.51
N VAL A 147 -4.67 10.57 9.20
CA VAL A 147 -4.43 9.23 8.64
C VAL A 147 -3.05 8.70 9.01
N VAL A 148 -2.02 9.55 8.92
CA VAL A 148 -0.63 9.19 9.27
C VAL A 148 -0.54 8.73 10.72
N TRP A 149 -1.06 9.52 11.67
CA TRP A 149 -0.95 9.17 13.09
C TRP A 149 -1.80 7.95 13.46
N ASP A 150 -2.98 7.80 12.88
CA ASP A 150 -3.79 6.59 13.05
C ASP A 150 -3.07 5.35 12.48
N PHE A 151 -2.36 5.50 11.37
CA PHE A 151 -1.57 4.43 10.78
C PHE A 151 -0.39 4.02 11.65
N VAL A 152 0.35 4.98 12.20
CA VAL A 152 1.42 4.72 13.18
C VAL A 152 0.89 3.95 14.38
N GLN A 153 -0.23 4.38 14.97
CA GLN A 153 -0.87 3.69 16.10
C GLN A 153 -1.34 2.27 15.73
N MET A 154 -1.85 2.08 14.51
CA MET A 154 -2.31 0.76 14.06
C MET A 154 -1.15 -0.21 13.81
N LEU A 155 0.00 0.28 13.33
CA LEU A 155 1.21 -0.53 13.17
C LEU A 155 1.73 -1.09 14.49
N GLU A 156 1.66 -0.30 15.58
CA GLU A 156 2.10 -0.72 16.92
C GLU A 156 1.31 -1.91 17.47
N LYS A 157 0.08 -2.12 17.00
CA LYS A 157 -0.77 -3.26 17.41
C LYS A 157 -0.28 -4.60 16.87
N LYS A 158 0.62 -4.62 15.88
CA LYS A 158 1.19 -5.84 15.26
C LYS A 158 0.12 -6.91 14.96
N ILE A 159 -0.96 -6.49 14.31
CA ILE A 159 -2.09 -7.35 13.95
C ILE A 159 -1.57 -8.55 13.13
N LEU A 160 -1.98 -9.77 13.47
CA LEU A 160 -1.45 -10.97 12.81
C LEU A 160 -1.89 -11.04 11.34
N TRP A 161 -1.05 -11.59 10.47
CA TRP A 161 -1.37 -11.79 9.05
C TRP A 161 -2.69 -12.52 8.89
N LYS A 162 -2.93 -13.60 9.64
CA LYS A 162 -4.19 -14.36 9.58
C LYS A 162 -5.45 -13.49 9.82
N GLN A 163 -5.36 -12.47 10.67
CA GLN A 163 -6.48 -11.58 10.99
C GLN A 163 -6.72 -10.57 9.87
N THR A 164 -5.64 -9.98 9.36
CA THR A 164 -5.69 -9.03 8.24
C THR A 164 -6.14 -9.73 6.95
N PHE A 165 -5.63 -10.93 6.71
CA PHE A 165 -5.87 -11.71 5.52
C PHE A 165 -7.29 -12.28 5.43
N SER A 166 -7.91 -12.64 6.57
CA SER A 166 -9.32 -13.08 6.58
C SER A 166 -10.26 -12.00 6.04
N LYS A 167 -10.00 -10.73 6.36
CA LYS A 167 -10.72 -9.58 5.81
C LYS A 167 -10.40 -9.38 4.33
N PHE A 168 -9.13 -9.52 3.94
CA PHE A 168 -8.72 -9.38 2.55
C PHE A 168 -9.38 -10.41 1.63
N ARG A 169 -9.68 -11.63 2.10
CA ARG A 169 -10.43 -12.64 1.31
C ARG A 169 -11.79 -12.13 0.81
N ILE A 170 -12.43 -11.22 1.55
CA ILE A 170 -13.71 -10.60 1.18
C ILE A 170 -13.48 -9.61 0.03
N ASP A 171 -12.48 -8.72 0.18
CA ASP A 171 -12.10 -7.76 -0.86
C ASP A 171 -11.59 -8.44 -2.13
N PHE A 172 -10.93 -9.60 -2.00
CA PHE A 172 -10.50 -10.39 -3.15
C PHE A 172 -11.66 -10.84 -4.03
N GLN A 173 -12.85 -11.12 -3.49
CA GLN A 173 -14.00 -11.48 -4.33
C GLN A 173 -14.40 -10.32 -5.26
N LYS A 174 -14.31 -9.07 -4.78
CA LYS A 174 -14.52 -7.88 -5.61
C LYS A 174 -13.44 -7.74 -6.68
N SER A 175 -12.23 -8.22 -6.42
CA SER A 175 -11.13 -8.18 -7.39
C SER A 175 -11.39 -9.03 -8.63
N LYS A 176 -12.23 -10.07 -8.55
CA LYS A 176 -12.49 -11.00 -9.66
C LYS A 176 -13.10 -10.37 -10.90
N LYS A 177 -13.82 -9.25 -10.78
CA LYS A 177 -14.37 -8.55 -11.95
C LYS A 177 -13.35 -7.67 -12.68
N PHE A 178 -12.13 -7.58 -12.18
CA PHE A 178 -11.09 -6.70 -12.71
C PHE A 178 -9.97 -7.48 -13.42
N ILE A 179 -9.17 -6.72 -14.15
CA ILE A 179 -7.90 -7.16 -14.68
C ILE A 179 -6.76 -6.77 -13.73
N THR A 180 -5.71 -7.58 -13.74
CA THR A 180 -4.39 -7.24 -13.21
C THR A 180 -3.37 -7.33 -14.33
N HIS A 181 -2.12 -6.95 -14.08
CA HIS A 181 -1.04 -7.30 -15.02
C HIS A 181 -0.02 -8.20 -14.34
N ILE A 182 0.39 -9.23 -15.06
CA ILE A 182 1.41 -10.20 -14.67
C ILE A 182 2.51 -10.10 -15.73
N GLY A 183 3.67 -9.57 -15.34
CA GLY A 183 4.65 -9.08 -16.32
C GLY A 183 4.04 -8.02 -17.23
N ALA A 184 4.16 -8.21 -18.54
CA ALA A 184 3.58 -7.33 -19.57
C ALA A 184 2.14 -7.70 -19.97
N GLN A 185 1.59 -8.81 -19.45
CA GLN A 185 0.27 -9.31 -19.86
C GLN A 185 -0.83 -8.79 -18.95
N ALA A 186 -1.89 -8.24 -19.54
CA ALA A 186 -3.14 -7.98 -18.84
C ALA A 186 -3.93 -9.28 -18.69
N VAL A 187 -4.39 -9.58 -17.48
CA VAL A 187 -4.99 -10.87 -17.15
C VAL A 187 -6.23 -10.67 -16.28
N SER A 188 -7.33 -11.34 -16.64
CA SER A 188 -8.57 -11.34 -15.86
C SER A 188 -8.38 -12.08 -14.53
N LEU A 189 -8.97 -11.52 -13.47
CA LEU A 189 -9.00 -12.15 -12.15
C LEU A 189 -10.23 -13.04 -11.93
N GLU A 190 -11.12 -13.19 -12.91
CA GLU A 190 -12.42 -13.88 -12.75
C GLU A 190 -12.26 -15.31 -12.23
N GLY A 191 -11.33 -16.07 -12.82
CA GLY A 191 -10.99 -17.44 -12.42
C GLY A 191 -9.90 -17.55 -11.34
N ALA A 192 -9.42 -16.44 -10.79
CA ALA A 192 -8.31 -16.45 -9.84
C ALA A 192 -8.74 -17.01 -8.47
N GLN A 193 -7.90 -17.86 -7.89
CA GLN A 193 -8.07 -18.38 -6.51
C GLN A 193 -7.01 -17.76 -5.60
N LEU A 194 -7.41 -17.27 -4.42
CA LEU A 194 -6.48 -16.66 -3.47
C LEU A 194 -5.84 -17.71 -2.55
N CYS A 195 -4.52 -17.80 -2.56
CA CYS A 195 -3.71 -18.65 -1.70
C CYS A 195 -3.46 -18.00 -0.33
N ASP A 196 -3.18 -18.81 0.70
CA ASP A 196 -3.01 -18.37 2.09
C ASP A 196 -1.83 -17.41 2.31
N ASP A 197 -0.88 -17.41 1.38
CA ASP A 197 0.27 -16.53 1.37
C ASP A 197 0.06 -15.25 0.53
N GLY A 198 -1.19 -14.95 0.15
CA GLY A 198 -1.61 -13.77 -0.61
C GLY A 198 -1.34 -13.83 -2.11
N ALA A 199 -0.71 -14.91 -2.60
CA ALA A 199 -0.61 -15.18 -4.02
C ALA A 199 -1.97 -15.54 -4.63
N ILE A 200 -2.07 -15.46 -5.96
CA ILE A 200 -3.20 -16.02 -6.70
C ILE A 200 -2.77 -17.26 -7.49
N LEU A 201 -3.64 -18.26 -7.54
CA LEU A 201 -3.55 -19.35 -8.51
C LEU A 201 -4.40 -18.98 -9.71
N LEU A 202 -3.77 -18.95 -10.89
CA LEU A 202 -4.44 -18.63 -12.15
C LEU A 202 -3.90 -19.53 -13.25
N ASN A 203 -4.78 -20.27 -13.93
CA ASN A 203 -4.40 -21.26 -14.95
C ASN A 203 -3.28 -22.19 -14.45
N GLU A 204 -3.47 -22.74 -13.24
CA GLU A 204 -2.52 -23.63 -12.54
C GLU A 204 -1.16 -23.00 -12.18
N LYS A 205 -0.97 -21.69 -12.44
CA LYS A 205 0.25 -20.96 -12.09
C LYS A 205 0.02 -20.09 -10.85
N LYS A 206 0.91 -20.25 -9.87
CA LYS A 206 0.92 -19.41 -8.67
C LYS A 206 1.65 -18.10 -8.95
N VAL A 207 1.01 -16.98 -8.66
CA VAL A 207 1.49 -15.63 -8.99
C VAL A 207 1.51 -14.77 -7.73
N TYR A 208 2.68 -14.24 -7.42
CA TYR A 208 2.89 -13.34 -6.30
C TYR A 208 2.81 -11.87 -6.71
N SER A 209 2.47 -11.03 -5.75
CA SER A 209 2.62 -9.59 -5.87
C SER A 209 4.10 -9.19 -5.72
N LEU A 210 4.89 -9.37 -6.78
CA LEU A 210 6.26 -8.83 -6.83
C LEU A 210 6.18 -7.34 -7.21
N ARG A 211 5.88 -6.45 -6.24
CA ARG A 211 5.61 -5.03 -6.46
C ARG A 211 6.42 -4.09 -5.59
#